data_AF-A0A8D8F332-F1
#
_entry.id   AF-A0A8D8F332-F1
#
_cell.length_a   1.000
_cell.length_b   1.000
_cell.length_c   1.000
_cell.angle_alpha   90.00
_cell.angle_beta   90.00
_cell.angle_gamma   90.00
#
_symmetry.space_group_name_H-M   'P 1'
#
loop_
_entity.id
_entity.type
_entity.pdbx_description
1 polymer ?
#
loop_
_entity_poly.entity_id
_entity_poly.type
_entity_poly.pdbx_seq_one_letter_code
_entity_poly.pdbx_strand_id
1 'polypeptide(L)'
;MGFYVTQRMIRQFARPVCFQLSVRYFSVTDRQNTRLAEVGKLELPKAQGTYETGQLFLHRVFGYRGVILFPWLARVYDRDLPAQSKNGQQAEAITAAPAAAASGETPPNASKEVQKKTHTFYQVLIDQRDCPYIRAQTEAVTFLGNQESSRSLYAIPGLDYVAHEDILPYSSGEQHPLQHELFDKFLAHQPDKDPPFVAQDTLRAWQKKNHPWLELSDVHKETTEGIRVTVIPFYMGCRETPAASVYWWRYCIRLENLGELSVQ
;
A
#
# COMPACT_ATOMS: atom_id res chain seq x y z
N MET A 1 28.64 13.08 42.70
CA MET A 1 30.05 13.52 42.64
C MET A 1 30.37 13.83 41.20
N GLY A 2 30.56 15.11 40.89
CA GLY A 2 31.07 15.55 39.59
C GLY A 2 32.53 15.97 39.72
N PHE A 3 33.16 16.18 38.57
CA PHE A 3 34.20 17.19 38.41
C PHE A 3 34.02 17.84 37.03
N TYR A 4 33.89 19.18 37.06
CA TYR A 4 33.98 20.12 35.95
C TYR A 4 35.46 20.44 35.67
N VAL A 5 35.84 21.00 34.52
CA VAL A 5 36.25 22.41 34.27
C VAL A 5 37.19 22.32 33.02
N THR A 6 37.24 23.16 31.97
CA THR A 6 37.11 24.62 31.84
C THR A 6 36.72 25.04 30.41
N GLN A 7 36.12 26.22 30.33
CA GLN A 7 35.84 27.03 29.14
C GLN A 7 36.91 28.13 29.02
N ARG A 8 37.32 28.55 27.79
CA ARG A 8 37.47 29.98 27.41
C ARG A 8 37.95 30.24 25.97
N MET A 9 37.13 31.05 25.29
CA MET A 9 37.40 32.24 24.45
C MET A 9 38.36 32.21 23.25
N ILE A 10 37.74 32.32 22.06
CA ILE A 10 37.88 33.35 21.01
C ILE A 10 39.21 34.14 20.97
N ARG A 11 39.95 33.98 19.85
CA ARG A 11 40.58 35.10 19.13
C ARG A 11 40.49 34.87 17.62
N GLN A 12 39.80 35.78 16.93
CA GLN A 12 39.86 36.00 15.49
C GLN A 12 41.29 36.41 15.11
N PHE A 13 41.85 35.79 14.07
CA PHE A 13 42.83 36.44 13.21
C PHE A 13 42.64 35.98 11.77
N ALA A 14 42.45 36.97 10.90
CA ALA A 14 42.24 36.86 9.48
C ALA A 14 43.39 36.13 8.77
N ARG A 15 43.07 35.34 7.74
CA ARG A 15 44.03 34.86 6.73
C ARG A 15 43.43 34.98 5.33
N PRO A 16 44.26 35.28 4.32
CA PRO A 16 43.82 35.85 3.05
C PRO A 16 43.19 34.81 2.13
N VAL A 17 42.24 35.28 1.33
CA VAL A 17 41.59 34.53 0.24
C VAL A 17 42.63 34.29 -0.86
N CYS A 18 43.04 33.03 -1.02
CA CYS A 18 43.75 32.57 -2.20
C CYS A 18 42.75 31.80 -3.07
N PHE A 19 42.43 32.34 -4.25
CA PHE A 19 41.61 31.68 -5.25
C PHE A 19 42.40 30.49 -5.81
N GLN A 20 42.11 29.28 -5.33
CA GLN A 20 42.48 28.06 -6.05
C GLN A 20 41.42 27.77 -7.10
N LEU A 21 41.77 28.00 -8.37
CA LEU A 21 41.10 27.43 -9.53
C LEU A 21 41.26 25.89 -9.47
N SER A 22 40.29 25.20 -8.87
CA SER A 22 40.16 23.76 -9.05
C SER A 22 39.62 23.49 -10.46
N VAL A 23 40.51 23.11 -11.37
CA VAL A 23 40.14 22.44 -12.62
C VAL A 23 39.51 21.11 -12.22
N ARG A 24 38.17 21.05 -12.22
CA ARG A 24 37.45 19.78 -12.13
C ARG A 24 37.72 19.03 -13.42
N TYR A 25 38.63 18.06 -13.35
CA TYR A 25 38.66 16.98 -14.33
C TYR A 25 37.30 16.30 -14.26
N PHE A 26 36.47 16.50 -15.29
CA PHE A 26 35.34 15.63 -15.53
C PHE A 26 35.91 14.24 -15.85
N SER A 27 35.99 13.38 -14.84
CA SER A 27 36.15 11.95 -15.05
C SER A 27 34.85 11.46 -15.68
N VAL A 28 34.81 11.43 -17.01
CA VAL A 28 33.84 10.63 -17.76
C VAL A 28 34.41 9.22 -17.82
N THR A 29 34.27 8.47 -16.73
CA THR A 29 34.39 7.00 -16.74
C THR A 29 33.78 6.44 -15.47
N ASP A 30 32.48 6.20 -15.49
CA ASP A 30 31.95 4.96 -14.95
C ASP A 30 30.91 4.44 -15.94
N ARG A 31 31.39 3.69 -16.95
CA ARG A 31 30.51 2.75 -17.63
C ARG A 31 30.23 1.66 -16.59
N GLN A 32 29.27 1.91 -15.70
CA GLN A 32 28.66 0.84 -14.94
C GLN A 32 28.10 -0.12 -15.98
N ASN A 33 28.83 -1.22 -16.23
CA ASN A 33 28.31 -2.35 -16.98
C ASN A 33 27.07 -2.81 -16.22
N THR A 34 25.91 -2.33 -16.65
CA THR A 34 24.62 -2.65 -16.06
C THR A 34 24.36 -4.10 -16.42
N ARG A 35 24.81 -5.01 -15.55
CA ARG A 35 24.59 -6.43 -15.73
C ARG A 35 23.16 -6.71 -15.32
N LEU A 36 22.33 -7.05 -16.31
CA LEU A 36 21.00 -7.57 -16.04
C LEU A 36 21.14 -8.89 -15.26
N ALA A 37 20.45 -8.99 -14.13
CA ALA A 37 20.33 -10.21 -13.36
C ALA A 37 18.98 -10.84 -13.68
N GLU A 38 18.98 -12.12 -14.07
CA GLU A 38 17.74 -12.90 -14.16
C GLU A 38 17.22 -13.15 -12.75
N VAL A 39 15.97 -12.75 -12.49
CA VAL A 39 15.29 -12.94 -11.19
C VAL A 39 14.26 -14.06 -11.23
N GLY A 40 13.74 -14.38 -12.41
CA GLY A 40 12.68 -15.36 -12.59
C GLY A 40 11.99 -15.25 -13.95
N LYS A 41 10.92 -16.04 -14.12
CA LYS A 41 10.12 -16.10 -15.34
C LYS A 41 8.72 -15.56 -15.06
N LEU A 42 8.30 -14.54 -15.82
CA LEU A 42 6.95 -13.99 -15.72
C LEU A 42 5.90 -15.04 -16.08
N GLU A 43 4.82 -15.02 -15.30
CA GLU A 43 3.64 -15.84 -15.48
C GLU A 43 2.46 -14.99 -15.97
N LEU A 44 1.43 -15.65 -16.49
CA LEU A 44 0.22 -14.95 -16.93
C LEU A 44 -0.57 -14.47 -15.71
N PRO A 45 -0.93 -13.17 -15.64
CA PRO A 45 -1.83 -12.68 -14.61
C PRO A 45 -3.16 -13.44 -14.61
N LYS A 46 -3.62 -13.86 -13.43
CA LYS A 46 -4.89 -14.58 -13.28
C LYS A 46 -6.06 -13.64 -13.59
N ALA A 47 -6.95 -14.03 -14.50
CA ALA A 47 -8.20 -13.32 -14.74
C ALA A 47 -9.28 -13.66 -13.71
N GLN A 48 -9.22 -14.87 -13.13
CA GLN A 48 -10.15 -15.40 -12.15
C GLN A 48 -9.40 -16.13 -11.04
N GLY A 49 -9.97 -16.14 -9.83
CA GLY A 49 -9.39 -16.77 -8.65
C GLY A 49 -8.42 -15.85 -7.89
N THR A 50 -7.66 -16.45 -6.98
CA THR A 50 -6.69 -15.73 -6.13
C THR A 50 -5.28 -16.24 -6.36
N TYR A 51 -4.30 -15.39 -6.08
CA TYR A 51 -2.93 -15.84 -5.89
C TYR A 51 -2.76 -16.46 -4.48
N GLU A 52 -1.93 -17.48 -4.42
CA GLU A 52 -1.66 -18.22 -3.18
C GLU A 52 -0.57 -17.52 -2.36
N THR A 53 -0.51 -17.85 -1.06
CA THR A 53 0.61 -17.46 -0.20
C THR A 53 1.92 -17.97 -0.79
N GLY A 54 2.96 -17.13 -0.78
CA GLY A 54 4.27 -17.47 -1.32
C GLY A 54 4.45 -17.16 -2.81
N GLN A 55 3.40 -16.74 -3.53
CA GLN A 55 3.52 -16.28 -4.90
C GLN A 55 4.44 -15.05 -4.98
N LEU A 56 5.48 -15.14 -5.81
CA LEU A 56 6.34 -14.00 -6.15
C LEU A 56 5.67 -13.15 -7.22
N PHE A 57 5.88 -11.83 -7.16
CA PHE A 57 5.33 -10.92 -8.14
C PHE A 57 6.19 -9.66 -8.33
N LEU A 58 6.04 -9.01 -9.47
CA LEU A 58 6.44 -7.63 -9.68
C LEU A 58 5.19 -6.73 -9.58
N HIS A 59 5.29 -5.64 -8.84
CA HIS A 59 4.21 -4.66 -8.78
C HIS A 59 4.11 -3.94 -10.14
N ARG A 60 2.96 -4.03 -10.81
CA ARG A 60 2.74 -3.52 -12.17
C ARG A 60 3.08 -2.03 -12.34
N VAL A 61 2.72 -1.21 -11.34
CA VAL A 61 2.97 0.25 -11.37
C VAL A 61 4.30 0.65 -10.76
N PHE A 62 4.60 0.19 -9.54
CA PHE A 62 5.81 0.59 -8.81
C PHE A 62 7.07 -0.22 -9.14
N GLY A 63 6.93 -1.35 -9.84
CA GLY A 63 8.04 -2.16 -10.35
C GLY A 63 8.84 -2.94 -9.30
N TYR A 64 8.47 -2.88 -8.02
CA TYR A 64 9.17 -3.62 -6.97
C TYR A 64 8.86 -5.12 -7.01
N ARG A 65 9.80 -5.95 -6.55
CA ARG A 65 9.59 -7.38 -6.27
C ARG A 65 8.89 -7.56 -4.93
N GLY A 66 7.94 -8.47 -4.90
CA GLY A 66 7.21 -8.80 -3.70
C GLY A 66 6.88 -10.29 -3.60
N VAL A 67 6.46 -10.70 -2.40
CA VAL A 67 5.84 -12.00 -2.15
C VAL A 67 4.49 -11.83 -1.45
N ILE A 68 3.51 -12.62 -1.85
CA ILE A 68 2.17 -12.60 -1.27
C ILE A 68 2.14 -13.35 0.05
N LEU A 69 1.58 -12.71 1.08
CA LEU A 69 1.34 -13.34 2.38
C LEU A 69 -0.03 -14.00 2.44
N PHE A 70 -1.10 -13.26 2.17
CA PHE A 70 -2.46 -13.79 2.10
C PHE A 70 -3.43 -12.80 1.42
N PRO A 71 -4.50 -13.30 0.78
CA PRO A 71 -5.55 -12.46 0.24
C PRO A 71 -6.50 -11.95 1.33
N TRP A 72 -7.22 -10.86 1.03
CA TRP A 72 -8.48 -10.52 1.67
C TRP A 72 -9.44 -9.90 0.64
N LEU A 73 -10.72 -9.87 0.96
CA LEU A 73 -11.75 -9.25 0.13
C LEU A 73 -12.10 -7.86 0.66
N ALA A 74 -11.99 -6.84 -0.19
CA ALA A 74 -12.38 -5.48 0.15
C ALA A 74 -13.57 -5.05 -0.69
N ARG A 75 -14.48 -4.26 -0.11
CA ARG A 75 -15.57 -3.63 -0.84
C ARG A 75 -15.04 -2.37 -1.52
N VAL A 76 -15.15 -2.30 -2.83
CA VAL A 76 -14.72 -1.15 -3.62
C VAL A 76 -15.94 -0.29 -3.95
N TYR A 77 -15.82 0.99 -3.60
CA TYR A 77 -16.73 2.06 -3.94
C TYR A 77 -16.05 2.90 -5.02
N ASP A 78 -16.34 2.55 -6.26
CA ASP A 78 -15.80 3.25 -7.43
C ASP A 78 -16.82 4.26 -7.95
N ARG A 79 -16.52 5.55 -7.75
CA ARG A 79 -17.39 6.66 -8.18
C ARG A 79 -17.30 6.93 -9.68
N ASP A 80 -16.32 6.35 -10.38
CA ASP A 80 -16.15 6.50 -11.82
C ASP A 80 -17.11 5.59 -12.59
N LEU A 81 -17.62 4.53 -11.95
CA LEU A 81 -18.61 3.64 -12.53
C LEU A 81 -20.02 4.20 -12.33
N PRO A 82 -20.82 4.36 -13.39
CA PRO A 82 -22.21 4.76 -13.24
C PRO A 82 -22.95 3.71 -12.43
N ALA A 83 -23.70 4.15 -11.42
CA ALA A 83 -24.60 3.30 -10.65
C ALA A 83 -25.54 2.57 -11.62
N GLN A 84 -25.34 1.28 -11.87
CA GLN A 84 -26.33 0.49 -12.58
C GLN A 84 -27.55 0.34 -11.68
N SER A 85 -28.52 1.24 -11.84
CA SER A 85 -29.85 1.04 -11.30
C SER A 85 -30.40 -0.26 -11.89
N LYS A 86 -30.60 -1.27 -11.06
CA LYS A 86 -31.39 -2.45 -11.42
C LYS A 86 -32.85 -2.01 -11.56
N ASN A 87 -33.20 -1.37 -12.67
CA ASN A 87 -34.58 -1.23 -13.11
C ASN A 87 -34.86 -2.30 -14.18
N GLY A 88 -35.64 -3.31 -13.80
CA GLY A 88 -36.31 -4.18 -14.77
C GLY A 88 -36.55 -5.60 -14.30
N GLN A 89 -37.64 -5.81 -13.56
CA GLN A 89 -38.66 -6.84 -13.86
C GLN A 89 -39.74 -6.85 -12.76
N GLN A 90 -40.81 -6.08 -12.98
CA GLN A 90 -42.19 -6.55 -12.79
C GLN A 90 -43.13 -5.53 -13.44
N ALA A 91 -43.66 -5.91 -14.59
CA ALA A 91 -44.87 -5.33 -15.14
C ALA A 91 -46.03 -6.24 -14.69
N GLU A 92 -47.03 -5.67 -14.02
CA GLU A 92 -48.45 -5.90 -14.32
C GLU A 92 -49.32 -4.86 -13.63
N ALA A 93 -50.46 -4.55 -14.26
CA ALA A 93 -51.18 -3.28 -14.23
C ALA A 93 -52.27 -3.14 -13.14
N ILE A 94 -52.92 -1.94 -13.13
CA ILE A 94 -54.26 -1.53 -12.62
C ILE A 94 -54.20 -0.70 -11.32
N THR A 95 -54.72 0.52 -11.12
CA THR A 95 -55.56 1.49 -11.88
C THR A 95 -55.57 2.87 -11.18
N ALA A 96 -55.84 3.93 -11.96
CA ALA A 96 -56.56 5.19 -11.66
C ALA A 96 -56.00 6.26 -10.66
N ALA A 97 -56.01 7.52 -11.13
CA ALA A 97 -55.64 8.79 -10.49
C ALA A 97 -56.78 9.32 -9.54
N PRO A 98 -56.70 10.49 -8.83
CA PRO A 98 -56.19 11.80 -9.30
C PRO A 98 -55.41 12.67 -8.29
N ALA A 99 -55.03 13.85 -8.80
CA ALA A 99 -54.11 14.89 -8.32
C ALA A 99 -54.36 15.52 -6.92
N ALA A 100 -53.26 15.99 -6.30
CA ALA A 100 -53.22 17.21 -5.49
C ALA A 100 -51.79 17.78 -5.46
N ALA A 101 -51.69 19.10 -5.62
CA ALA A 101 -50.47 19.90 -5.61
C ALA A 101 -49.93 20.14 -4.20
N ALA A 102 -48.60 20.17 -4.02
CA ALA A 102 -47.93 21.06 -3.07
C ALA A 102 -46.41 21.06 -3.28
N SER A 103 -45.87 22.27 -3.36
CA SER A 103 -44.48 22.71 -3.34
C SER A 103 -43.64 22.13 -2.20
N GLY A 104 -42.38 21.78 -2.50
CA GLY A 104 -41.35 21.51 -1.49
C GLY A 104 -39.98 21.35 -2.13
N GLU A 105 -39.17 22.41 -2.06
CA GLU A 105 -37.77 22.45 -2.48
C GLU A 105 -36.99 21.29 -1.85
N THR A 106 -36.37 20.46 -2.70
CA THR A 106 -35.50 19.35 -2.26
C THR A 106 -34.04 19.76 -2.50
N PRO A 107 -33.14 19.67 -1.51
CA PRO A 107 -31.73 20.04 -1.71
C PRO A 107 -31.04 19.05 -2.67
N PRO A 108 -30.09 19.50 -3.52
CA PRO A 108 -29.40 18.63 -4.45
C PRO A 108 -28.23 17.95 -3.75
N ASN A 109 -28.52 16.94 -2.94
CA ASN A 109 -27.53 15.94 -2.57
C ASN A 109 -28.13 14.56 -2.80
N ALA A 110 -28.36 14.25 -4.08
CA ALA A 110 -28.50 12.88 -4.52
C ALA A 110 -27.15 12.20 -4.28
N SER A 111 -27.03 11.59 -3.11
CA SER A 111 -26.07 10.53 -2.81
C SER A 111 -26.19 9.47 -3.92
N LYS A 112 -25.40 9.65 -4.99
CA LYS A 112 -25.29 8.69 -6.08
C LYS A 112 -24.87 7.37 -5.43
N GLU A 113 -25.75 6.39 -5.46
CA GLU A 113 -25.53 5.08 -4.86
C GLU A 113 -24.35 4.42 -5.58
N VAL A 114 -23.16 4.44 -4.97
CA VAL A 114 -21.93 3.95 -5.59
C VAL A 114 -22.01 2.43 -5.75
N GLN A 115 -21.65 1.91 -6.92
CA GLN A 115 -21.67 0.48 -7.20
C GLN A 115 -20.69 -0.24 -6.27
N LYS A 116 -21.21 -1.17 -5.44
CA LYS A 116 -20.41 -1.99 -4.53
C LYS A 116 -19.91 -3.21 -5.27
N LYS A 117 -18.60 -3.29 -5.54
CA LYS A 117 -17.95 -4.48 -6.09
C LYS A 117 -16.90 -4.99 -5.12
N THR A 118 -16.93 -6.29 -4.81
CA THR A 118 -15.90 -6.91 -3.99
C THR A 118 -14.67 -7.18 -4.85
N HIS A 119 -13.50 -6.69 -4.45
CA HIS A 119 -12.22 -6.94 -5.11
C HIS A 119 -11.26 -7.63 -4.14
N THR A 120 -10.37 -8.46 -4.68
CA THR A 120 -9.32 -9.12 -3.91
C THR A 120 -8.10 -8.21 -3.79
N PHE A 121 -7.63 -8.05 -2.56
CA PHE A 121 -6.37 -7.41 -2.20
C PHE A 121 -5.47 -8.41 -1.48
N TYR A 122 -4.19 -8.07 -1.36
CA TYR A 122 -3.18 -8.94 -0.79
C TYR A 122 -2.34 -8.16 0.20
N GLN A 123 -2.06 -8.75 1.36
CA GLN A 123 -0.92 -8.32 2.15
C GLN A 123 0.35 -8.94 1.57
N VAL A 124 1.40 -8.13 1.42
CA VAL A 124 2.64 -8.55 0.76
C VAL A 124 3.87 -8.10 1.54
N LEU A 125 5.00 -8.73 1.25
CA LEU A 125 6.33 -8.20 1.60
C LEU A 125 7.01 -7.69 0.33
N ILE A 126 7.69 -6.55 0.44
CA ILE A 126 8.52 -5.92 -0.59
C ILE A 126 9.97 -6.35 -0.40
N ASP A 127 10.70 -6.56 -1.50
CA ASP A 127 12.14 -6.76 -1.46
C ASP A 127 12.85 -5.47 -1.05
N GLN A 128 13.63 -5.52 0.03
CA GLN A 128 14.34 -4.36 0.57
C GLN A 128 15.32 -3.72 -0.41
N ARG A 129 15.83 -4.50 -1.38
CA ARG A 129 16.73 -4.00 -2.44
C ARG A 129 16.02 -3.03 -3.37
N ASP A 130 14.70 -3.14 -3.48
CA ASP A 130 13.90 -2.34 -4.40
C ASP A 130 13.37 -1.05 -3.74
N CYS A 131 13.24 -1.04 -2.39
CA CYS A 131 12.73 0.09 -1.62
C CYS A 131 13.35 1.46 -1.98
N PRO A 132 14.68 1.62 -2.18
CA PRO A 132 15.27 2.90 -2.56
C PRO A 132 14.83 3.44 -3.93
N TYR A 133 14.34 2.56 -4.81
CA TYR A 133 13.95 2.89 -6.20
C TYR A 133 12.44 3.12 -6.35
N ILE A 134 11.64 2.87 -5.31
CA ILE A 134 10.22 3.19 -5.31
C ILE A 134 10.09 4.70 -5.17
N ARG A 135 9.61 5.38 -6.23
CA ARG A 135 9.58 6.85 -6.33
C ARG A 135 8.76 7.51 -5.22
N ALA A 136 7.79 6.81 -4.66
CA ALA A 136 7.12 7.16 -3.41
C ALA A 136 7.73 6.27 -2.32
N GLN A 137 8.49 6.84 -1.39
CA GLN A 137 9.04 6.06 -0.28
C GLN A 137 7.90 5.30 0.39
N THR A 138 7.95 3.96 0.36
CA THR A 138 6.96 3.14 1.03
C THR A 138 7.14 3.32 2.53
N GLU A 139 6.32 4.17 3.14
CA GLU A 139 6.27 4.25 4.59
C GLU A 139 5.97 2.87 5.15
N ALA A 140 6.71 2.49 6.20
CA ALA A 140 6.49 1.23 6.88
C ALA A 140 5.05 1.17 7.41
N VAL A 141 4.37 0.02 7.23
CA VAL A 141 3.00 -0.13 7.73
C VAL A 141 3.02 -0.13 9.24
N THR A 142 2.30 0.83 9.84
CA THR A 142 2.22 1.01 11.28
C THR A 142 1.08 0.21 11.90
N PHE A 143 1.29 -0.23 13.13
CA PHE A 143 0.38 -1.00 13.97
C PHE A 143 0.36 -0.43 15.38
N LEU A 144 -0.79 -0.51 16.04
CA LEU A 144 -0.92 -0.07 17.42
C LEU A 144 -0.17 -1.04 18.36
N GLY A 145 0.76 -0.49 19.14
CA GLY A 145 1.50 -1.23 20.17
C GLY A 145 0.61 -1.60 21.37
N ASN A 146 1.00 -2.65 22.10
CA ASN A 146 0.27 -3.09 23.29
C ASN A 146 0.18 -1.96 24.34
N GLN A 147 -0.91 -1.93 25.11
CA GLN A 147 -1.26 -0.84 26.03
C GLN A 147 -0.20 -0.61 27.13
N GLU A 148 0.59 -1.64 27.46
CA GLU A 148 1.62 -1.59 28.51
C GLU A 148 2.93 -0.92 28.05
N SER A 149 3.16 -0.80 26.75
CA SER A 149 4.38 -0.20 26.20
C SER A 149 4.18 1.27 25.84
N SER A 150 5.11 2.15 26.26
CA SER A 150 5.11 3.59 25.96
C SER A 150 5.25 3.93 24.46
N ARG A 151 5.52 2.94 23.61
CA ARG A 151 5.49 3.09 22.15
C ARG A 151 4.06 2.87 21.66
N SER A 152 3.38 3.95 21.31
CA SER A 152 2.01 3.91 20.78
C SER A 152 1.91 3.16 19.46
N LEU A 153 2.95 3.20 18.62
CA LEU A 153 2.97 2.58 17.30
C LEU A 153 4.27 1.79 17.08
N TYR A 154 4.18 0.66 16.40
CA TYR A 154 5.33 -0.02 15.79
C TYR A 154 5.10 -0.15 14.29
N ALA A 155 6.16 -0.06 13.50
CA ALA A 155 6.09 -0.13 12.04
C ALA A 155 6.79 -1.38 11.52
N ILE A 156 6.26 -1.95 10.44
CA ILE A 156 6.88 -3.06 9.71
C ILE A 156 7.35 -2.51 8.35
N PRO A 157 8.65 -2.19 8.20
CA PRO A 157 9.22 -1.80 6.92
C PRO A 157 9.02 -2.91 5.89
N GLY A 158 8.69 -2.54 4.65
CA GLY A 158 8.52 -3.49 3.55
C GLY A 158 7.23 -4.31 3.59
N LEU A 159 6.33 -4.12 4.56
CA LEU A 159 4.97 -4.66 4.48
C LEU A 159 4.12 -3.71 3.62
N ASP A 160 3.28 -4.24 2.72
CA ASP A 160 2.42 -3.42 1.86
C ASP A 160 1.10 -4.15 1.52
N TYR A 161 0.23 -3.45 0.78
CA TYR A 161 -1.10 -3.90 0.39
C TYR A 161 -1.34 -3.65 -1.10
N VAL A 162 -1.60 -4.72 -1.84
CA VAL A 162 -1.61 -4.69 -3.30
C VAL A 162 -2.94 -5.19 -3.84
N ALA A 163 -3.48 -4.51 -4.85
CA ALA A 163 -4.68 -4.95 -5.55
C ALA A 163 -4.35 -6.11 -6.50
N HIS A 164 -5.30 -7.00 -6.74
CA HIS A 164 -5.12 -8.12 -7.67
C HIS A 164 -4.62 -7.70 -9.07
N GLU A 165 -5.08 -6.55 -9.57
CA GLU A 165 -4.75 -6.02 -10.90
C GLU A 165 -3.32 -5.48 -11.03
N ASP A 166 -2.63 -5.27 -9.90
CA ASP A 166 -1.27 -4.76 -9.82
C ASP A 166 -0.22 -5.88 -9.68
N ILE A 167 -0.64 -7.15 -9.65
CA ILE A 167 0.26 -8.30 -9.50
C ILE A 167 0.67 -8.82 -10.88
N LEU A 168 1.97 -8.77 -11.17
CA LEU A 168 2.58 -9.50 -12.28
C LEU A 168 3.29 -10.73 -11.70
N PRO A 169 2.67 -11.92 -11.70
CA PRO A 169 3.24 -13.10 -11.08
C PRO A 169 4.51 -13.55 -11.82
N TYR A 170 5.46 -14.11 -11.09
CA TYR A 170 6.62 -14.79 -11.67
C TYR A 170 7.06 -15.96 -10.80
N SER A 171 7.79 -16.90 -11.38
CA SER A 171 8.46 -18.00 -10.68
C SER A 171 9.97 -17.81 -10.67
N SER A 172 10.62 -18.25 -9.59
CA SER A 172 12.07 -18.26 -9.46
C SER A 172 12.54 -19.63 -8.96
N GLY A 173 13.74 -20.03 -9.39
CA GLY A 173 14.42 -21.22 -8.86
C GLY A 173 15.28 -20.92 -7.63
N GLU A 174 15.32 -19.67 -7.18
CA GLU A 174 16.09 -19.25 -6.02
C GLU A 174 15.40 -19.66 -4.71
N GLN A 175 16.17 -20.16 -3.74
CA GLN A 175 15.65 -20.44 -2.40
C GLN A 175 15.32 -19.17 -1.61
N HIS A 176 16.01 -18.06 -1.91
CA HIS A 176 15.84 -16.76 -1.24
C HIS A 176 15.61 -15.65 -2.29
N PRO A 177 14.46 -15.67 -2.99
CA PRO A 177 14.20 -14.73 -4.09
C PRO A 177 14.00 -13.29 -3.61
N LEU A 178 13.65 -13.10 -2.33
CA LEU A 178 13.47 -11.79 -1.70
C LEU A 178 14.42 -11.56 -0.53
N GLN A 179 14.95 -10.34 -0.44
CA GLN A 179 15.64 -9.86 0.75
C GLN A 179 14.66 -9.14 1.68
N HIS A 180 14.18 -9.81 2.73
CA HIS A 180 13.30 -9.21 3.72
C HIS A 180 13.40 -9.91 5.09
N GLU A 181 13.46 -9.16 6.19
CA GLU A 181 13.65 -9.70 7.56
C GLU A 181 12.56 -10.68 8.01
N LEU A 182 11.35 -10.56 7.46
CA LEU A 182 10.21 -11.42 7.77
C LEU A 182 10.07 -12.61 6.80
N PHE A 183 10.85 -12.68 5.72
CA PHE A 183 10.67 -13.70 4.68
C PHE A 183 10.81 -15.11 5.26
N ASP A 184 11.97 -15.44 5.82
CA ASP A 184 12.24 -16.75 6.43
C ASP A 184 11.47 -17.00 7.73
N LYS A 185 10.93 -15.93 8.33
CA LYS A 185 10.05 -16.07 9.49
C LYS A 185 8.68 -16.52 9.07
N PHE A 186 8.15 -16.02 7.95
CA PHE A 186 6.76 -16.25 7.52
C PHE A 186 6.61 -17.38 6.52
N LEU A 187 7.63 -17.65 5.72
CA LEU A 187 7.57 -18.57 4.58
C LEU A 187 8.66 -19.63 4.69
N ALA A 188 8.34 -20.87 4.33
CA ALA A 188 9.30 -21.95 4.24
C ALA A 188 9.34 -22.45 2.79
N HIS A 189 10.55 -22.59 2.24
CA HIS A 189 10.74 -23.12 0.89
C HIS A 189 10.41 -24.62 0.83
N GLN A 190 9.49 -25.01 -0.04
CA GLN A 190 9.07 -26.38 -0.31
C GLN A 190 9.03 -26.59 -1.85
N PRO A 191 10.07 -27.17 -2.46
CA PRO A 191 10.19 -27.28 -3.92
C PRO A 191 9.12 -28.16 -4.56
N ASP A 192 8.46 -29.03 -3.79
CA ASP A 192 7.40 -29.91 -4.26
C ASP A 192 6.03 -29.22 -4.39
N LYS A 193 5.95 -27.92 -4.07
CA LYS A 193 4.72 -27.12 -4.12
C LYS A 193 4.83 -25.99 -5.14
N ASP A 194 3.66 -25.54 -5.58
CA ASP A 194 3.51 -24.40 -6.48
C ASP A 194 2.45 -23.44 -5.89
N PRO A 195 2.83 -22.24 -5.42
CA PRO A 195 4.19 -21.69 -5.37
C PRO A 195 5.10 -22.44 -4.37
N PRO A 196 6.44 -22.39 -4.52
CA PRO A 196 7.39 -23.16 -3.72
C PRO A 196 7.63 -22.59 -2.30
N PHE A 197 6.75 -21.72 -1.81
CA PHE A 197 6.85 -21.12 -0.47
C PHE A 197 5.53 -21.28 0.26
N VAL A 198 5.57 -21.83 1.48
CA VAL A 198 4.37 -22.08 2.28
C VAL A 198 4.37 -21.30 3.58
N ALA A 199 3.17 -20.95 4.06
CA ALA A 199 2.98 -20.27 5.33
C ALA A 199 3.47 -21.11 6.52
N GLN A 200 4.41 -20.53 7.28
CA GLN A 200 4.79 -20.99 8.62
C GLN A 200 3.75 -20.58 9.67
N ASP A 201 3.83 -21.15 10.87
CA ASP A 201 2.90 -20.90 11.97
C ASP A 201 2.88 -19.43 12.42
N THR A 202 4.03 -18.77 12.36
CA THR A 202 4.20 -17.33 12.57
C THR A 202 3.32 -16.49 11.64
N LEU A 203 3.28 -16.82 10.34
CA LEU A 203 2.43 -16.14 9.36
C LEU A 203 0.96 -16.43 9.61
N ARG A 204 0.61 -17.68 9.94
CA ARG A 204 -0.77 -18.07 10.28
C ARG A 204 -1.28 -17.33 11.52
N ALA A 205 -0.45 -17.22 12.55
CA ALA A 205 -0.77 -16.47 13.76
C ALA A 205 -0.92 -14.97 13.47
N TRP A 206 -0.02 -14.42 12.65
CA TRP A 206 -0.11 -13.04 12.19
C TRP A 206 -1.40 -12.77 11.39
N GLN A 207 -1.72 -13.61 10.42
CA GLN A 207 -2.95 -13.53 9.62
C GLN A 207 -4.17 -13.56 10.54
N LYS A 208 -4.25 -14.52 11.48
CA LYS A 208 -5.39 -14.62 12.41
C LYS A 208 -5.60 -13.34 13.23
N LYS A 209 -4.53 -12.63 13.58
CA LYS A 209 -4.60 -11.37 14.33
C LYS A 209 -4.96 -10.16 13.45
N ASN A 210 -4.47 -10.13 12.21
CA ASN A 210 -4.53 -8.95 11.34
C ASN A 210 -5.75 -8.96 10.39
N HIS A 211 -6.13 -10.14 9.90
CA HIS A 211 -7.19 -10.33 8.91
C HIS A 211 -8.54 -9.67 9.26
N PRO A 212 -9.04 -9.75 10.51
CA PRO A 212 -10.33 -9.13 10.85
C PRO A 212 -10.36 -7.62 10.61
N TRP A 213 -9.24 -6.92 10.81
CA TRP A 213 -9.16 -5.47 10.59
C TRP A 213 -9.11 -5.10 9.11
N LEU A 214 -8.59 -6.00 8.28
CA LEU A 214 -8.48 -5.81 6.83
C LEU A 214 -9.83 -6.02 6.13
N GLU A 215 -10.66 -6.94 6.62
CA GLU A 215 -12.02 -7.16 6.09
C GLU A 215 -12.98 -6.01 6.38
N LEU A 216 -12.65 -5.16 7.36
CA LEU A 216 -13.39 -3.93 7.65
C LEU A 216 -12.97 -2.76 6.73
N SER A 217 -11.86 -2.91 6.00
CA SER A 217 -11.36 -1.85 5.13
C SER A 217 -12.13 -1.81 3.81
N ASP A 218 -12.92 -0.75 3.66
CA ASP A 218 -13.53 -0.37 2.39
C ASP A 218 -12.50 0.38 1.51
N VAL A 219 -12.61 0.25 0.19
CA VAL A 219 -11.73 0.93 -0.77
C VAL A 219 -12.54 1.95 -1.54
N HIS A 220 -12.09 3.19 -1.56
CA HIS A 220 -12.76 4.28 -2.27
C HIS A 220 -11.93 4.70 -3.48
N LYS A 221 -12.55 4.78 -4.65
CA LYS A 221 -11.93 5.24 -5.90
C LYS A 221 -12.73 6.37 -6.51
N GLU A 222 -12.05 7.43 -6.93
CA GLU A 222 -12.65 8.55 -7.64
C GLU A 222 -11.60 9.21 -8.56
N THR A 223 -12.01 9.56 -9.78
CA THR A 223 -11.19 10.27 -10.75
C THR A 223 -11.76 11.66 -10.99
N THR A 224 -10.94 12.69 -10.78
CA THR A 224 -11.28 14.08 -11.07
C THR A 224 -10.15 14.69 -11.90
N GLU A 225 -10.49 15.38 -12.99
CA GLU A 225 -9.51 16.08 -13.84
C GLU A 225 -8.34 15.19 -14.31
N GLY A 226 -8.61 13.91 -14.58
CA GLY A 226 -7.60 12.95 -15.01
C GLY A 226 -6.71 12.40 -13.90
N ILE A 227 -6.94 12.78 -12.63
CA ILE A 227 -6.23 12.23 -11.48
C ILE A 227 -7.14 11.25 -10.75
N ARG A 228 -6.73 9.98 -10.71
CA ARG A 228 -7.43 8.94 -9.95
C ARG A 228 -6.84 8.84 -8.55
N VAL A 229 -7.72 8.92 -7.56
CA VAL A 229 -7.39 8.78 -6.14
C VAL A 229 -8.01 7.47 -5.64
N THR A 230 -7.18 6.59 -5.08
CA THR A 230 -7.64 5.38 -4.37
C THR A 230 -7.29 5.51 -2.90
N VAL A 231 -8.26 5.33 -2.00
CA VAL A 231 -8.09 5.42 -0.55
C VAL A 231 -8.52 4.13 0.14
N ILE A 232 -7.69 3.63 1.05
CA ILE A 232 -7.98 2.47 1.90
C ILE A 232 -7.72 2.84 3.37
N PRO A 233 -8.75 3.00 4.21
CA PRO A 233 -8.60 3.20 5.64
C PRO A 233 -8.46 1.86 6.37
N PHE A 234 -7.62 1.84 7.38
CA PHE A 234 -7.34 0.70 8.23
C PHE A 234 -7.52 1.10 9.69
N TYR A 235 -8.48 0.47 10.36
CA TYR A 235 -8.66 0.67 11.79
C TYR A 235 -7.54 -0.04 12.54
N MET A 236 -6.83 0.71 13.39
CA MET A 236 -5.68 0.19 14.13
C MET A 236 -6.03 -0.20 15.58
N GLY A 237 -7.22 0.18 16.04
CA GLY A 237 -7.71 -0.07 17.40
C GLY A 237 -8.03 1.22 18.17
N CYS A 238 -8.40 1.05 19.43
CA CYS A 238 -8.66 2.15 20.36
C CYS A 238 -7.88 1.98 21.66
N ARG A 239 -7.64 3.09 22.35
CA ARG A 239 -7.15 3.13 23.73
C ARG A 239 -8.18 3.87 24.56
N GLU A 240 -8.77 3.16 25.51
CA GLU A 240 -9.67 3.73 26.50
C GLU A 240 -8.85 4.21 27.69
N THR A 241 -9.10 5.45 28.12
CA THR A 241 -8.60 6.01 29.36
C THR A 241 -9.80 6.40 30.21
N PRO A 242 -9.67 6.53 31.55
CA PRO A 242 -10.79 6.95 32.40
C PRO A 242 -11.43 8.29 32.00
N ALA A 243 -10.70 9.13 31.25
CA ALA A 243 -11.18 10.44 30.79
C ALA A 243 -11.69 10.46 29.34
N ALA A 244 -11.20 9.58 28.46
CA ALA A 244 -11.53 9.59 27.03
C ALA A 244 -11.16 8.28 26.31
N SER A 245 -11.81 8.04 25.17
CA SER A 245 -11.45 6.98 24.23
C SER A 245 -10.77 7.56 22.99
N VAL A 246 -9.61 7.04 22.62
CA VAL A 246 -8.83 7.47 21.45
C VAL A 246 -8.82 6.36 20.40
N TYR A 247 -9.30 6.65 19.19
CA TYR A 247 -9.38 5.72 18.07
C TYR A 247 -8.29 6.01 17.05
N TRP A 248 -7.61 4.98 16.57
CA TRP A 248 -6.48 5.10 15.64
C TRP A 248 -6.82 4.51 14.29
N TRP A 249 -6.51 5.27 13.24
CA TRP A 249 -6.70 4.89 11.85
C TRP A 249 -5.44 5.21 11.06
N ARG A 250 -5.14 4.36 10.07
CA ARG A 250 -4.15 4.60 9.03
C ARG A 250 -4.84 4.61 7.68
N TYR A 251 -4.39 5.43 6.75
CA TYR A 251 -4.88 5.40 5.37
C TYR A 251 -3.75 5.09 4.40
N CYS A 252 -4.04 4.31 3.37
CA CYS A 252 -3.23 4.23 2.16
C CYS A 252 -3.91 5.09 1.08
N ILE A 253 -3.17 6.02 0.48
CA ILE A 253 -3.65 6.85 -0.62
C ILE A 253 -2.74 6.62 -1.82
N ARG A 254 -3.33 6.21 -2.93
CA ARG A 254 -2.65 6.10 -4.22
C ARG A 254 -3.17 7.18 -5.16
N LEU A 255 -2.24 7.91 -5.76
CA LEU A 255 -2.50 8.93 -6.77
C LEU A 255 -1.99 8.44 -8.12
N GLU A 256 -2.85 8.47 -9.12
CA GLU A 256 -2.51 8.08 -10.49
C GLU A 256 -2.88 9.20 -11.45
N ASN A 257 -1.89 9.69 -12.19
CA ASN A 257 -2.13 10.62 -13.28
C ASN A 257 -2.51 9.84 -14.54
N LEU A 258 -3.77 9.91 -14.95
CA LEU A 258 -4.33 9.35 -16.18
C LEU A 258 -4.37 10.37 -17.32
N GLY A 259 -4.04 11.63 -17.03
CA GLY A 259 -3.93 12.70 -18.02
C GLY A 259 -2.57 12.75 -18.71
N GLU A 260 -2.48 13.55 -19.76
CA GLU A 260 -1.23 13.75 -20.53
C GLU A 260 -0.32 14.82 -19.91
N LEU A 261 -0.91 15.72 -19.11
CA LEU A 261 -0.21 16.85 -18.51
C LEU A 261 0.47 16.44 -17.21
N SER A 262 1.68 16.94 -16.99
CA SER A 262 2.35 16.86 -15.69
C SER A 262 1.60 17.72 -14.66
N VAL A 263 1.39 17.17 -13.46
CA VAL A 263 0.77 17.83 -12.31
C VAL A 263 1.65 17.67 -11.06
N GLN A 264 1.50 18.54 -10.06
CA GLN A 264 2.19 18.47 -8.78
C GLN A 264 1.27 18.90 -7.63
#